data_AF-A0AAN8QEG7-F1
#
_entry.id   AF-A0AAN8QEG7-F1
#
_cell.length_a   1.000
_cell.length_b   1.000
_cell.length_c   1.000
_cell.angle_alpha   90.00
_cell.angle_beta   90.00
_cell.angle_gamma   90.00
#
_symmetry.space_group_name_H-M   'P 1'
#
loop_
_entity.id
_entity.type
_entity.pdbx_description
1 polymer ?
#
loop_
_entity_poly.entity_id
_entity_poly.type
_entity_poly.pdbx_seq_one_letter_code
_entity_poly.pdbx_strand_id
1 'polypeptide(L)' 'MPLIQTLSAYGADLSSEACRELGFSSNLLCSSCDLLGEFSLSQIQPVCRQCCQQEAQMESRKLYPGAILEVCG' A
#
# COMPACT_ATOMS: atom_id res chain seq x y z
N MET A 1 -11.59 -31.55 -5.21
CA MET A 1 -11.89 -30.40 -4.33
C MET A 1 -11.35 -30.68 -2.93
N PRO A 2 -10.18 -30.16 -2.55
CA PRO A 2 -9.83 -29.91 -1.14
C PRO A 2 -9.77 -28.38 -0.93
N LEU A 3 -10.61 -27.83 -0.06
CA LEU A 3 -10.43 -27.67 1.39
C LEU A 3 -9.35 -26.63 1.75
N ILE A 4 -9.80 -25.37 1.75
CA ILE A 4 -9.48 -24.32 2.76
C ILE A 4 -7.99 -24.18 3.12
N GLN A 5 -7.28 -23.29 2.43
CA GLN A 5 -6.04 -22.69 2.95
C GLN A 5 -6.32 -21.24 3.34
N THR A 6 -6.90 -21.04 4.52
CA THR A 6 -6.92 -19.74 5.21
C THR A 6 -5.53 -19.49 5.79
N LEU A 7 -4.61 -19.00 4.95
CA LEU A 7 -3.32 -18.46 5.39
C LEU A 7 -3.54 -17.02 5.91
N SER A 8 -4.01 -16.94 7.16
CA SER A 8 -3.81 -15.74 7.97
C SER A 8 -2.35 -15.71 8.41
N ALA A 9 -1.48 -15.28 7.50
CA ALA A 9 -0.13 -14.87 7.85
C ALA A 9 -0.19 -13.43 8.32
N TYR A 10 -0.38 -13.23 9.61
CA TYR A 10 -0.13 -11.94 10.25
C TYR A 10 1.39 -11.78 10.32
N GLY A 11 1.98 -11.17 9.29
CA GLY A 11 3.41 -10.85 9.23
C GLY A 11 4.32 -11.82 8.47
N ALA A 12 3.79 -12.69 7.59
CA ALA A 12 4.61 -13.26 6.53
C ALA A 12 4.29 -12.50 5.25
N ASP A 13 5.25 -11.76 4.71
CA ASP A 13 5.18 -11.18 3.38
C ASP A 13 4.78 -12.30 2.41
N LEU A 14 3.59 -12.20 1.81
CA LEU A 14 3.25 -13.07 0.69
C LEU A 14 4.34 -12.87 -0.38
N SER A 15 4.80 -13.95 -1.01
CA SER A 15 5.75 -13.82 -2.11
C SER A 15 5.16 -12.88 -3.18
N SER A 16 5.99 -12.01 -3.76
CA SER A 16 5.54 -10.99 -4.74
C SER A 16 4.68 -11.54 -5.89
N GLU A 17 4.89 -12.82 -6.23
CA GLU A 17 4.11 -13.62 -7.19
C GLU A 17 2.67 -13.90 -6.71
N ALA A 18 2.47 -14.30 -5.45
CA ALA A 18 1.14 -14.56 -4.88
C ALA A 18 0.30 -13.28 -4.81
N CYS A 19 0.92 -12.15 -4.48
CA CYS A 19 0.26 -10.84 -4.52
C CYS A 19 -0.18 -10.46 -5.94
N ARG A 20 0.65 -10.76 -6.95
CA ARG A 20 0.28 -10.55 -8.37
C ARG A 20 -0.88 -11.42 -8.82
N GLU A 21 -0.95 -12.68 -8.39
CA GLU A 21 -2.10 -13.56 -8.69
C GLU A 21 -3.40 -13.04 -8.07
N LEU A 22 -3.32 -12.42 -6.89
CA LEU A 22 -4.44 -11.77 -6.22
C LEU A 22 -4.81 -10.40 -6.84
N GLY A 23 -4.03 -9.90 -7.80
CA GLY A 23 -4.24 -8.62 -8.47
C GLY A 23 -3.63 -7.42 -7.75
N PHE A 24 -2.82 -7.63 -6.71
CA PHE A 24 -2.08 -6.58 -6.03
C PHE A 24 -0.77 -6.24 -6.74
N SER A 25 -0.42 -4.95 -6.74
CA SER A 25 0.87 -4.48 -7.24
C SER A 25 1.99 -4.79 -6.24
N SER A 26 3.18 -5.11 -6.73
CA SER A 26 4.38 -5.31 -5.90
C SER A 26 4.88 -4.03 -5.21
N ASN A 27 4.37 -2.86 -5.59
CA ASN A 27 4.66 -1.55 -4.97
C ASN A 27 3.45 -1.02 -4.19
N LEU A 28 2.55 -1.90 -3.73
CA LEU A 28 1.37 -1.50 -2.98
C LEU A 28 1.78 -0.88 -1.63
N LEU A 29 1.23 0.29 -1.30
CA LEU A 29 1.49 0.98 -0.03
C LEU A 29 0.41 0.64 1.00
N CYS A 30 0.78 0.48 2.26
CA CYS A 30 -0.19 0.08 3.30
C CYS A 30 -1.31 1.13 3.53
N SER A 31 -1.08 2.43 3.28
CA SER A 31 -2.14 3.45 3.26
C SER A 31 -3.23 3.18 2.23
N SER A 32 -2.91 2.52 1.12
CA SER A 32 -3.91 2.12 0.11
C SER A 32 -4.88 1.07 0.66
N CYS A 33 -4.41 0.23 1.60
CA CYS A 33 -5.25 -0.76 2.28
C CYS A 33 -6.26 -0.11 3.25
N ASP A 34 -5.95 1.07 3.79
CA ASP A 34 -6.89 1.80 4.66
C ASP A 34 -8.05 2.40 3.85
N LEU A 35 -7.78 2.87 2.63
CA LEU A 35 -8.79 3.42 1.72
C LEU A 35 -9.83 2.39 1.28
N LEU A 36 -9.46 1.10 1.16
CA LEU A 36 -10.38 0.02 0.81
C LEU A 36 -11.59 -0.07 1.77
N GLY A 37 -11.43 0.33 3.03
CA GLY A 37 -12.54 0.42 3.99
C GLY A 37 -13.61 1.43 3.59
N GLU A 38 -13.23 2.55 2.97
CA GLU A 38 -14.16 3.59 2.52
C GLU A 38 -15.02 3.14 1.34
N PHE A 39 -14.51 2.21 0.52
CA PHE A 39 -15.23 1.66 -0.64
C PHE A 39 -16.05 0.42 -0.33
N SER A 40 -16.28 0.09 0.96
CA SER A 40 -16.92 -1.16 1.40
C SER A 40 -16.15 -2.42 0.96
N LEU A 41 -14.84 -2.32 0.77
CA LEU A 41 -13.93 -3.42 0.41
C LEU A 41 -13.12 -3.91 1.63
N SER A 42 -13.67 -3.77 2.83
CA SER A 42 -13.04 -4.14 4.10
C SER A 42 -12.69 -5.62 4.22
N GLN A 43 -13.38 -6.49 3.47
CA GLN A 43 -13.04 -7.91 3.34
C GLN A 43 -11.71 -8.19 2.60
N ILE A 44 -11.24 -7.24 1.77
CA ILE A 44 -9.98 -7.34 1.01
C ILE A 44 -8.79 -6.78 1.81
N GLN A 45 -9.07 -5.86 2.74
CA GLN A 45 -8.09 -5.22 3.62
C GLN A 45 -7.10 -6.19 4.30
N PRO A 46 -7.50 -7.33 4.88
CA PRO A 46 -6.55 -8.25 5.51
C PRO A 46 -5.54 -8.83 4.52
N VAL A 47 -5.98 -9.16 3.30
CA VAL A 47 -5.11 -9.69 2.23
C VAL A 47 -4.20 -8.58 1.68
N CYS A 48 -4.75 -7.37 1.51
CA CYS A 48 -3.99 -6.19 1.09
C CYS A 48 -2.80 -5.93 2.03
N ARG A 49 -3.00 -6.07 3.36
CA ARG A 49 -1.94 -5.85 4.35
C ARG A 49 -0.81 -6.89 4.31
N GLN A 50 -1.05 -8.05 3.70
CA GLN A 50 -0.01 -9.07 3.51
C GLN A 50 0.88 -8.80 2.29
N CYS A 51 0.44 -7.89 1.41
CA CYS A 51 1.09 -7.54 0.15
C CYS A 51 1.62 -6.11 0.11
N CYS A 52 1.35 -5.30 1.14
CA CYS A 52 1.71 -3.89 1.15
C CYS A 52 3.09 -3.67 1.78
N GLN A 53 3.82 -2.69 1.25
CA GLN A 53 5.02 -2.16 1.87
C GLN A 53 4.65 -1.02 2.80
N GLN A 54 5.27 -1.05 3.98
CA GLN A 54 5.17 0.06 4.91
C GLN A 54 5.76 1.30 4.25
N GLU A 55 4.97 2.37 4.19
CA GLU A 55 5.48 3.65 3.76
C GLU A 55 6.60 4.07 4.71
N ALA A 56 7.82 4.16 4.20
CA ALA A 56 8.88 4.83 4.91
C ALA A 56 8.43 6.29 5.10
N GLN A 57 8.23 6.70 6.35
CA GLN A 57 8.13 8.12 6.68
C GLN A 57 9.49 8.78 6.46
N MET A 58 9.85 9.00 5.20
CA MET A 58 10.97 9.83 4.79
C MET A 58 10.44 10.66 3.62
N GLU A 59 10.25 11.97 3.70
CA GLU A 59 10.98 12.98 4.43
C GLU A 59 10.07 13.74 5.40
N SER A 60 10.60 14.07 6.58
CA SER A 60 10.26 15.33 7.26
C SER A 60 10.21 16.43 6.19
N ARG A 61 9.01 16.92 5.86
CA ARG A 61 8.76 17.95 4.84
C ARG A 61 9.87 19.00 4.93
N LYS A 62 10.86 18.95 4.03
CA LYS A 62 11.88 19.99 3.95
C LYS A 62 11.13 21.26 3.57
N LEU A 63 10.98 22.15 4.54
CA LEU A 63 10.49 23.49 4.29
C LEU A 63 11.58 24.20 3.49
N TYR A 64 11.43 24.21 2.17
CA TYR A 64 12.25 25.05 1.31
C TYR A 64 11.82 26.50 1.51
N PRO A 65 12.75 27.46 1.62
CA PRO A 65 12.41 28.87 1.63
C PRO A 65 11.60 29.22 0.37
N GLY A 66 10.61 30.11 0.51
CA GLY A 66 9.74 30.50 -0.61
C GLY A 66 10.54 31.07 -1.79
N ALA A 67 10.12 30.74 -3.01
CA ALA A 67 10.69 31.28 -4.24
C ALA A 67 9.85 32.44 -4.76
N ILE A 68 10.52 33.47 -5.29
CA ILE A 68 9.88 34.61 -5.97
C ILE A 68 9.83 34.29 -7.46
N LEU A 69 8.65 34.39 -8.08
CA LEU A 69 8.47 34.26 -9.52
C LEU A 69 8.68 35.62 -10.17
N GLU A 70 9.81 35.83 -10.84
CA GLU A 70 10.04 37.03 -11.66
C GLU A 70 9.55 36.80 -13.09
N VAL A 71 8.85 37.78 -13.65
CA VAL A 71 8.42 37.78 -15.06
C VAL A 71 9.28 38.80 -15.80
N CYS A 72 10.09 38.34 -16.76
CA CYS A 72 10.82 39.26 -17.64
C CYS A 72 9.84 39.89 -18.63
N GLY A 73 9.78 41.23 -18.61
CA GLY A 73 9.08 42.04 -19.61
C GLY A 73 9.94 42.36 -20.82
#